data_AF-A0A7C1UU31-F1
#
_entry.id   AF-A0A7C1UU31-F1
#
_cell.length_a   1.000
_cell.length_b   1.000
_cell.length_c   1.000
_cell.angle_alpha   90.00
_cell.angle_beta   90.00
_cell.angle_gamma   90.00
#
_symmetry.space_group_name_H-M   'P 1'
#
loop_
_entity.id
_entity.type
_entity.pdbx_description
1 polymer ?
#
loop_
_entity_poly.entity_id
_entity_poly.type
_entity_poly.pdbx_seq_one_letter_code
_entity_poly.pdbx_strand_id
1 'polypeptide(L)' 'MRTYFVTGGAGFIGSNFVLRQRRLGRARIINLDLLTYAGNPMNLEPIRSDPDYIFVRGNIGDRKMVRDIL' A
#
# COMPACT_ATOMS: atom_id res chain seq x y z
N MET A 1 17.52 -0.34 3.44
CA MET A 1 16.38 0.11 2.64
C MET A 1 15.19 0.27 3.58
N ARG A 2 14.48 1.40 3.56
CA ARG A 2 13.38 1.66 4.52
C ARG A 2 12.11 0.96 4.03
N THR A 3 11.31 0.39 4.92
CA THR A 3 9.98 -0.16 4.59
C THR A 3 8.91 0.76 5.16
N TYR A 4 7.95 1.17 4.34
CA TYR A 4 6.76 1.87 4.80
C TYR A 4 5.56 0.92 4.77
N PHE A 5 4.89 0.82 5.92
CA PHE A 5 3.58 0.22 6.03
C PHE A 5 2.54 1.32 5.81
N VAL A 6 1.81 1.24 4.70
CA VAL A 6 0.82 2.23 4.28
C VAL A 6 -0.56 1.62 4.42
N THR A 7 -1.44 2.27 5.17
CA THR A 7 -2.85 1.87 5.27
C THR A 7 -3.71 2.76 4.39
N GLY A 8 -4.67 2.19 3.66
CA GLY A 8 -5.55 2.98 2.78
C GLY A 8 -4.84 3.49 1.52
N GLY A 9 -3.77 2.80 1.08
CA GLY A 9 -2.93 3.23 -0.04
C GLY A 9 -3.60 3.14 -1.41
N ALA A 10 -4.79 2.52 -1.54
CA ALA A 10 -5.58 2.56 -2.78
C ALA A 10 -6.50 3.79 -2.87
N GLY A 11 -6.63 4.59 -1.81
CA GLY A 11 -7.36 5.86 -1.81
C GLY A 11 -6.61 7.00 -2.52
N PHE A 12 -7.22 8.19 -2.59
CA PHE A 12 -6.66 9.33 -3.32
C PHE A 12 -5.28 9.77 -2.81
N ILE A 13 -5.17 10.13 -1.53
CA ILE A 13 -3.90 10.58 -0.93
C ILE A 13 -2.92 9.41 -0.78
N GLY A 14 -3.42 8.26 -0.33
CA GLY A 14 -2.62 7.06 -0.12
C GLY A 14 -1.89 6.61 -1.39
N SER A 15 -2.59 6.56 -2.52
CA SER A 15 -2.00 6.12 -3.78
C SER A 15 -0.94 7.08 -4.30
N ASN A 16 -1.18 8.40 -4.21
CA ASN A 16 -0.18 9.41 -4.54
C ASN A 16 1.07 9.30 -3.66
N PHE A 17 0.91 9.04 -2.36
CA PHE A 17 2.04 8.79 -1.47
C PHE A 17 2.84 7.56 -1.93
N VAL A 18 2.16 6.43 -2.17
CA VAL A 18 2.78 5.18 -2.61
C VAL A 18 3.56 5.38 -3.92
N LEU A 19 2.92 5.95 -4.94
CA LEU A 19 3.54 6.21 -6.24
C LEU A 19 4.76 7.13 -6.12
N ARG A 20 4.65 8.19 -5.30
CA ARG A 20 5.77 9.11 -5.05
C ARG A 20 6.94 8.40 -4.39
N GLN A 21 6.70 7.56 -3.38
CA GLN A 21 7.78 6.81 -2.71
C GLN A 21 8.44 5.80 -3.65
N ARG A 22 7.66 5.08 -4.47
CA ARG A 22 8.19 4.15 -5.46
C ARG A 22 8.98 4.85 -6.55
N ARG A 23 8.54 6.01 -7.03
CA ARG A 23 9.30 6.84 -7.97
C ARG A 23 10.65 7.29 -7.42
N LEU A 24 10.78 7.48 -6.11
CA LEU A 24 12.07 7.82 -5.47
C LEU A 24 13.00 6.60 -5.35
N GLY A 25 12.49 5.37 -5.45
CA GLY A 25 13.27 4.13 -5.48
C GLY A 25 14.03 3.79 -4.19
N ARG A 26 13.69 4.41 -3.06
CA ARG A 26 14.46 4.30 -1.79
C ARG A 26 13.77 3.44 -0.72
N ALA A 27 12.55 3.01 -0.97
CA ALA A 27 11.75 2.31 0.03
C ALA A 27 10.87 1.21 -0.58
N ARG A 28 10.72 0.14 0.19
CA ARG A 28 9.70 -0.88 0.00
C ARG A 28 8.38 -0.38 0.60
N ILE A 29 7.28 -0.67 -0.07
CA ILE A 29 5.93 -0.32 0.37
C ILE A 29 5.16 -1.61 0.62
N ILE A 30 4.56 -1.73 1.80
CA ILE A 30 3.52 -2.71 2.10
C ILE A 30 2.23 -1.92 2.27
N ASN A 31 1.32 -2.03 1.31
CA ASN A 31 0.03 -1.33 1.29
C ASN A 31 -1.08 -2.25 1.80
N LEU A 32 -1.60 -1.99 3.00
CA LEU A 32 -2.80 -2.63 3.53
C LEU A 32 -4.04 -1.79 3.20
N ASP A 33 -4.93 -2.33 2.39
CA ASP A 33 -6.18 -1.66 2.03
C ASP A 33 -7.36 -2.62 2.05
N LEU A 34 -8.50 -2.16 2.57
CA LEU A 34 -9.73 -2.96 2.61
C LEU A 34 -10.48 -2.93 1.28
N LEU A 35 -10.14 -1.99 0.39
CA LEU A 35 -10.85 -1.69 -0.86
C LEU A 35 -12.34 -1.40 -0.59
N THR A 36 -12.58 -0.45 0.32
CA THR A 36 -13.93 0.10 0.53
C THR A 36 -14.33 0.99 -0.65
N TYR A 37 -15.47 1.67 -0.55
CA TYR A 37 -15.99 2.58 -1.58
C TYR A 37 -14.95 3.56 -2.16
N ALA A 38 -14.05 4.10 -1.33
CA ALA A 38 -13.06 5.09 -1.76
C ALA A 38 -11.73 4.48 -2.28
N GLY A 39 -11.58 3.16 -2.19
CA GLY A 39 -10.37 2.46 -2.64
C GLY A 39 -10.45 2.08 -4.12
N ASN A 40 -9.50 2.54 -4.93
CA ASN A 40 -9.44 2.20 -6.35
C ASN A 40 -8.08 1.55 -6.70
N PRO A 41 -8.02 0.23 -6.96
CA PRO A 41 -6.78 -0.46 -7.35
C PRO A 41 -6.12 0.12 -8.60
N MET A 42 -6.90 0.70 -9.52
CA MET A 42 -6.38 1.29 -10.76
C MET A 42 -5.43 2.47 -10.50
N ASN A 43 -5.53 3.11 -9.32
CA ASN A 43 -4.59 4.16 -8.91
C ASN A 43 -3.14 3.65 -8.82
N LEU A 44 -2.94 2.35 -8.61
CA LEU A 44 -1.63 1.73 -8.38
C LEU A 44 -1.20 0.81 -9.52
N GLU A 45 -1.96 0.76 -10.62
CA GLU A 45 -1.62 -0.01 -11.82
C GLU A 45 -0.19 0.25 -12.35
N PRO A 46 0.34 1.50 -12.34
CA PRO A 46 1.70 1.77 -12.82
C PRO A 46 2.82 1.04 -12.08
N ILE A 47 2.56 0.56 -10.86
CA ILE A 47 3.55 -0.13 -10.01
C ILE A 47 3.11 -1.57 -9.66
N ARG A 48 2.11 -2.11 -10.37
CA ARG A 48 1.55 -3.44 -10.08
C ARG A 48 2.60 -4.57 -10.12
N SER A 49 3.58 -4.46 -11.00
CA SER A 49 4.68 -5.42 -11.17
C SER A 49 5.97 -5.03 -10.44
N ASP A 50 5.93 -3.96 -9.64
CA ASP A 50 7.10 -3.48 -8.91
C ASP A 50 7.41 -4.40 -7.71
N PRO A 51 8.60 -5.04 -7.64
CA PRO A 51 8.93 -6.01 -6.59
C PRO A 51 9.04 -5.39 -5.19
N ASP A 52 9.19 -4.07 -5.08
CA ASP A 52 9.21 -3.35 -3.82
C ASP A 52 7.82 -2.82 -3.42
N TYR A 53 6.78 -3.09 -4.20
CA TYR A 53 5.40 -2.78 -3.87
C TYR A 53 4.62 -4.06 -3.57
N ILE A 54 4.11 -4.17 -2.35
CA ILE A 54 3.30 -5.30 -1.91
C ILE A 54 1.93 -4.79 -1.54
N PHE A 55 0.91 -5.35 -2.18
CA PHE A 55 -0.47 -5.11 -1.84
C PHE A 55 -0.99 -6.22 -0.92
N VAL A 56 -1.61 -5.82 0.19
CA VAL A 56 -2.30 -6.71 1.11
C VAL A 56 -3.75 -6.23 1.22
N ARG A 57 -4.70 -7.08 0.81
CA ARG A 57 -6.11 -6.78 1.02
C ARG A 57 -6.52 -7.16 2.43
N GLY A 58 -6.99 -6.21 3.23
CA GLY A 58 -7.42 -6.49 4.60
C GLY A 58 -7.88 -5.27 5.37
N ASN A 59 -8.43 -5.52 6.57
CA ASN A 59 -8.93 -4.48 7.46
C ASN A 59 -7.85 -4.14 8.50
N ILE A 60 -7.51 -2.86 8.63
CA ILE A 60 -6.58 -2.37 9.66
C ILE A 60 -7.10 -2.62 11.10
N GLY A 61 -8.40 -2.84 11.27
CA GLY A 61 -9.02 -3.24 12.53
C GLY A 61 -8.71 -4.68 12.95
N ASP A 62 -8.25 -5.55 12.03
CA ASP A 62 -7.80 -6.91 12.38
C ASP A 62 -6.40 -6.85 13.02
N ARG A 63 -6.40 -6.80 14.36
CA ARG A 63 -5.17 -6.69 15.15
C ARG A 63 -4.24 -7.91 14.99
N LYS A 64 -4.76 -9.10 14.70
CA LYS A 64 -3.91 -10.28 14.50
C LYS A 64 -3.20 -10.14 13.17
N MET A 65 -3.95 -9.88 12.11
CA MET A 65 -3.41 -9.67 10.76
C MET A 65 -2.37 -8.55 10.72
N VAL A 66 -2.67 -7.39 11.33
CA VAL A 66 -1.71 -6.26 11.37
C VAL A 66 -0.42 -6.66 12.08
N ARG A 67 -0.50 -7.44 13.16
CA ARG A 67 0.69 -7.95 13.86
C ARG A 67 1.48 -8.97 13.06
N ASP A 68 0.85 -9.76 12.22
CA ASP A 68 1.52 -10.73 11.36
C ASP A 68 2.27 -10.04 10.18
N ILE A 69 1.93 -8.79 9.85
CA ILE A 69 2.54 -8.01 8.76
C ILE A 69 3.70 -7.12 9.23
N LEU A 70 3.61 -6.59 10.47
CA LEU A 70 4.61 -5.71 11.09
C LEU A 70 5.86 -6.49 11.50
#